data_AF-A0A8S2N7S6-F1
#
_entry.id   AF-A0A8S2N7S6-F1
#
_cell.length_a   1.000
_cell.length_b   1.000
_cell.length_c   1.000
_cell.angle_alpha   90.00
_cell.angle_beta   90.00
_cell.angle_gamma   90.00
#
_symmetry.space_group_name_H-M   'P 1'
#
loop_
_entity.id
_entity.type
_entity.pdbx_description
1 polymer ?
#
loop_
_entity_poly.entity_id
_entity_poly.type
_entity_poly.pdbx_seq_one_letter_code
_entity_poly.pdbx_strand_id
1 'polypeptide(L)'
;MSVQLKEVPACIVRELKNEKIPANCVIFYKEDVGWVYRPCDSDLIFGLSQPTVYSSKSTEIVPHDQNKRRLERLGPFGIRPTNISLSIIQDSDMYQVQVDRQLSALAKYIDIENVGQHAPIAPVTLNRTARDAAHIPQDATHFCWAYPPVGFTQLSQKKKAEIDQKLASDDPDYTFLALGGFAYFRFDNCTFKKLQINSLVKADSGLNFNGPHPWQAEYTEHLFKEGRFQDVTISELLELGIKYYCFINPREKLKSSQPDGAIWIPADNGGFVYLYDMKGMPHIYDCYFTVAHQSSTASITTGVMPFSLITKKHQSTLRQRPSSEDDSRTESLLSVSHETTDQFNCSICLVRTVRCIFIPCKHMCTCAECAESVKEKLHS
;
A
#
# COMPACT_ATOMS: atom_id res chain seq x y z
N MET A 1 -13.61 -30.33 30.99
CA MET A 1 -12.82 -30.22 29.73
C MET A 1 -12.40 -28.76 29.60
N SER A 2 -11.11 -28.47 29.81
CA SER A 2 -10.55 -27.13 29.74
C SER A 2 -10.27 -26.76 28.29
N VAL A 3 -10.87 -25.66 27.82
CA VAL A 3 -10.58 -25.09 26.50
C VAL A 3 -9.46 -24.07 26.68
N GLN A 4 -8.26 -24.38 26.19
CA GLN A 4 -7.19 -23.40 26.07
C GLN A 4 -7.49 -22.46 24.90
N LEU A 5 -7.74 -21.18 25.20
CA LEU A 5 -7.79 -20.14 24.17
C LEU A 5 -6.36 -19.66 23.89
N LYS A 6 -5.91 -19.90 22.66
CA LYS A 6 -4.68 -19.31 22.10
C LYS A 6 -4.77 -17.79 22.13
N GLU A 7 -3.62 -17.16 22.35
CA GLU A 7 -3.41 -15.71 22.36
C GLU A 7 -4.10 -15.03 21.18
N VAL A 8 -4.89 -14.00 21.48
CA VAL A 8 -5.62 -13.19 20.50
C VAL A 8 -4.65 -12.11 19.99
N PRO A 9 -4.42 -11.98 18.67
CA PRO A 9 -3.56 -10.92 18.13
C PRO A 9 -4.19 -9.54 18.35
N ALA A 10 -3.35 -8.51 18.48
CA ALA A 10 -3.74 -7.14 18.76
C ALA A 10 -4.95 -6.67 17.93
N CYS A 11 -6.10 -6.48 18.59
CA CYS A 11 -7.34 -6.00 17.96
C CYS A 11 -7.23 -4.53 17.53
N ILE A 12 -7.84 -4.21 16.40
CA ILE A 12 -8.10 -2.82 15.97
C ILE A 12 -9.09 -2.20 16.96
N VAL A 13 -8.74 -1.03 17.44
CA VAL A 13 -9.26 -0.44 18.66
C VAL A 13 -9.65 1.01 18.33
N ARG A 14 -10.94 1.37 18.50
CA ARG A 14 -11.48 2.70 18.14
C ARG A 14 -11.93 3.45 19.39
N GLU A 15 -11.30 4.58 19.71
CA GLU A 15 -11.71 5.47 20.81
C GLU A 15 -12.83 6.41 20.33
N LEU A 16 -14.01 6.38 20.95
CA LEU A 16 -15.10 7.33 20.62
C LEU A 16 -14.84 8.70 21.26
N LYS A 17 -14.66 9.74 20.43
CA LYS A 17 -14.65 11.15 20.89
C LYS A 17 -15.77 11.93 20.19
N ASN A 18 -16.72 12.43 20.98
CA ASN A 18 -17.78 13.38 20.63
C ASN A 18 -18.87 12.92 19.63
N GLU A 19 -19.07 11.62 19.40
CA GLU A 19 -20.20 11.10 18.61
C GLU A 19 -21.39 10.70 19.50
N LYS A 20 -22.63 10.85 18.98
CA LYS A 20 -23.84 10.36 19.65
C LYS A 20 -23.79 8.83 19.70
N ILE A 21 -23.85 8.26 20.91
CA ILE A 21 -23.93 6.81 21.10
C ILE A 21 -25.27 6.32 20.53
N PRO A 22 -25.29 5.29 19.66
CA PRO A 22 -26.54 4.74 19.15
C PRO A 22 -27.46 4.26 20.28
N ALA A 23 -28.76 4.50 20.16
CA ALA A 23 -29.79 4.14 21.15
C ALA A 23 -29.86 2.64 21.52
N ASN A 24 -29.17 1.78 20.76
CA ASN A 24 -29.15 0.32 20.96
C ASN A 24 -27.81 -0.19 21.50
N CYS A 25 -26.93 0.71 21.94
CA CYS A 25 -25.64 0.35 22.52
C CYS A 25 -25.77 0.02 24.01
N VAL A 26 -24.91 -0.87 24.49
CA VAL A 26 -24.76 -1.16 25.91
C VAL A 26 -23.41 -0.63 26.38
N ILE A 27 -23.43 0.16 27.45
CA ILE A 27 -22.22 0.73 28.05
C ILE A 27 -21.78 -0.18 29.20
N PHE A 28 -20.53 -0.64 29.14
CA PHE A 28 -19.90 -1.38 30.23
C PHE A 28 -18.91 -0.48 30.96
N TYR A 29 -19.03 -0.40 32.28
CA TYR A 29 -18.12 0.37 33.13
C TYR A 29 -17.81 -0.39 34.42
N LYS A 30 -16.68 -0.06 35.05
CA LYS A 30 -16.19 -0.73 36.25
C LYS A 30 -16.55 0.09 37.50
N GLU A 31 -17.30 -0.50 38.41
CA GLU A 31 -17.55 0.01 39.77
C GLU A 31 -16.65 -0.73 40.77
N ASP A 32 -16.61 -0.26 42.03
CA ASP A 32 -15.74 -0.79 43.09
C ASP A 32 -15.99 -2.29 43.40
N VAL A 33 -17.19 -2.78 43.10
CA VAL A 33 -17.61 -4.19 43.33
C VAL A 33 -17.61 -5.05 42.06
N GLY A 34 -17.26 -4.48 40.90
CA GLY A 34 -17.15 -5.22 39.63
C GLY A 34 -17.66 -4.47 38.40
N TRP A 35 -17.73 -5.17 37.26
CA TRP A 35 -18.21 -4.61 36.00
C TRP A 35 -19.74 -4.60 35.93
N VAL A 36 -20.31 -3.42 35.67
CA VAL A 36 -21.76 -3.17 35.54
C VAL A 36 -22.07 -2.75 34.10
N TYR A 37 -23.27 -3.04 33.62
CA TYR A 37 -23.75 -2.58 32.31
C TYR A 37 -25.07 -1.82 32.44
N ARG A 38 -25.26 -0.84 31.56
CA ARG A 38 -26.54 -0.14 31.40
C ARG A 38 -26.92 -0.03 29.92
N PRO A 39 -28.21 -0.24 29.56
CA PRO A 39 -28.73 0.15 28.26
C PRO A 39 -28.52 1.65 28.04
N CYS A 40 -28.18 2.05 26.82
CA CYS A 40 -28.01 3.45 26.47
C CYS A 40 -29.37 4.13 26.25
N ASP A 41 -30.10 4.39 27.33
CA ASP A 41 -31.27 5.28 27.30
C ASP A 41 -30.78 6.75 27.34
N SER A 42 -31.34 7.59 26.48
CA SER A 42 -30.73 8.81 25.93
C SER A 42 -30.41 9.97 26.89
N ASP A 43 -30.67 9.85 28.20
CA ASP A 43 -30.80 11.05 29.06
C ASP A 43 -29.82 11.11 30.26
N LEU A 44 -28.80 10.23 30.36
CA LEU A 44 -28.05 10.04 31.62
C LEU A 44 -26.51 10.15 31.56
N ILE A 45 -25.92 10.82 30.56
CA ILE A 45 -24.45 10.91 30.41
C ILE A 45 -23.83 12.20 31.01
N PHE A 46 -24.60 13.10 31.62
CA PHE A 46 -24.06 14.32 32.25
C PHE A 46 -24.13 14.25 33.78
N GLY A 47 -23.16 13.57 34.42
CA GLY A 47 -23.12 13.50 35.88
C GLY A 47 -21.82 13.04 36.54
N LEU A 48 -20.71 12.87 35.80
CA LEU A 48 -19.42 12.51 36.40
C LEU A 48 -18.50 13.74 36.44
N SER A 49 -18.18 14.17 37.65
CA SER A 49 -17.30 15.30 38.00
C SER A 49 -15.88 15.10 37.46
N GLN A 50 -15.30 16.17 36.90
CA GLN A 50 -13.99 16.17 36.25
C GLN A 50 -12.83 16.02 37.26
N PRO A 51 -11.81 15.20 36.97
CA PRO A 51 -10.51 15.28 37.64
C PRO A 51 -9.63 16.35 37.02
N THR A 52 -8.82 16.99 37.86
CA THR A 52 -7.84 18.05 37.59
C THR A 52 -6.84 17.68 36.48
N VAL A 53 -6.76 18.56 35.46
CA VAL A 53 -5.92 18.40 34.27
C VAL A 53 -4.46 18.77 34.57
N TYR A 54 -3.55 17.78 34.48
CA TYR A 54 -2.12 18.02 34.23
C TYR A 54 -1.90 18.28 32.74
N SER A 55 -1.29 19.42 32.41
CA SER A 55 -0.95 19.82 31.04
C SER A 55 0.17 18.94 30.47
N SER A 56 -0.21 17.95 29.69
CA SER A 56 0.69 17.31 28.72
C SER A 56 0.39 17.92 27.36
N LYS A 57 1.42 18.38 26.65
CA LYS A 57 1.30 18.89 25.29
C LYS A 57 0.77 17.74 24.41
N SER A 58 -0.50 17.83 24.06
CA SER A 58 -1.16 16.92 23.13
C SER A 58 -0.50 17.04 21.77
N THR A 59 0.17 15.97 21.33
CA THR A 59 0.52 15.79 19.93
C THR A 59 -0.79 15.74 19.14
N GLU A 60 -1.02 16.71 18.25
CA GLU A 60 -2.15 16.69 17.34
C GLU A 60 -2.08 15.42 16.48
N ILE A 61 -2.93 14.45 16.78
CA ILE A 61 -3.17 13.29 15.91
C ILE A 61 -3.97 13.83 14.73
N VAL A 62 -3.30 14.00 13.60
CA VAL A 62 -3.96 14.36 12.33
C VAL A 62 -5.00 13.27 12.04
N PRO A 63 -6.31 13.61 11.93
CA PRO A 63 -7.34 12.63 11.67
C PRO A 63 -7.03 11.90 10.35
N HIS A 64 -6.90 10.58 10.44
CA HIS A 64 -6.61 9.73 9.31
C HIS A 64 -7.78 9.81 8.32
N ASP A 65 -7.50 10.28 7.10
CA ASP A 65 -8.49 10.35 6.02
C ASP A 65 -9.00 8.93 5.70
N GLN A 66 -10.25 8.66 6.07
CA GLN A 66 -10.89 7.35 5.91
C GLN A 66 -11.15 7.00 4.44
N ASN A 67 -10.92 7.93 3.51
CA ASN A 67 -11.09 7.68 2.08
C ASN A 67 -9.87 7.08 1.39
N LYS A 68 -8.71 6.98 2.08
CA LYS A 68 -7.51 6.42 1.46
C LYS A 68 -7.64 4.90 1.28
N ARG A 69 -7.68 4.47 0.02
CA ARG A 69 -7.73 3.06 -0.37
C ARG A 69 -6.36 2.39 -0.11
N ARG A 70 -6.39 1.11 0.24
CA ARG A 70 -5.20 0.27 0.40
C ARG A 70 -4.74 -0.26 -0.97
N LEU A 71 -3.44 -0.41 -1.17
CA LEU A 71 -2.90 -1.13 -2.32
C LEU A 71 -3.15 -2.63 -2.15
N GLU A 72 -4.06 -3.19 -2.95
CA GLU A 72 -4.52 -4.58 -2.83
C GLU A 72 -3.80 -5.55 -3.76
N ARG A 73 -3.24 -5.06 -4.87
CA ARG A 73 -2.63 -5.90 -5.91
C ARG A 73 -1.49 -5.15 -6.59
N LEU A 74 -0.50 -5.91 -7.05
CA LEU A 74 0.61 -5.41 -7.85
C LEU A 74 0.81 -6.34 -9.06
N GLY A 75 0.68 -5.79 -10.27
CA GLY A 75 0.74 -6.55 -11.52
C GLY A 75 -0.57 -7.25 -11.92
N PRO A 76 -0.53 -8.12 -12.94
CA PRO A 76 0.65 -8.60 -13.66
C PRO A 76 1.36 -7.48 -14.45
N PHE A 77 2.67 -7.65 -14.66
CA PHE A 77 3.45 -6.80 -15.56
C PHE A 77 4.17 -7.62 -16.62
N GLY A 78 4.15 -7.12 -17.86
CA GLY A 78 5.06 -7.60 -18.88
C GLY A 78 6.47 -7.10 -18.58
N ILE A 79 7.47 -7.87 -18.97
CA ILE A 79 8.87 -7.44 -18.91
C ILE A 79 9.33 -7.28 -20.35
N ARG A 80 9.73 -6.07 -20.75
CA ARG A 80 10.17 -5.80 -22.13
C ARG A 80 11.57 -5.18 -22.16
N PRO A 81 12.45 -5.62 -23.07
CA PRO A 81 13.74 -4.97 -23.29
C PRO A 81 13.55 -3.51 -23.70
N THR A 82 14.44 -2.65 -23.22
CA THR A 82 14.54 -1.23 -23.59
C THR A 82 15.68 -1.04 -24.60
N ASN A 83 15.69 0.08 -25.33
CA ASN A 83 16.83 0.52 -26.13
C ASN A 83 17.80 1.40 -25.33
N ILE A 84 17.46 1.67 -24.07
CA ILE A 84 18.28 2.49 -23.18
C ILE A 84 19.62 1.81 -22.93
N SER A 85 20.67 2.61 -22.87
CA SER A 85 21.97 2.17 -22.39
C SER A 85 22.27 2.87 -21.06
N LEU A 86 22.72 2.11 -20.06
CA LEU A 86 23.16 2.65 -18.77
C LEU A 86 24.56 2.16 -18.43
N SER A 87 25.28 2.96 -17.67
CA SER A 87 26.54 2.59 -17.02
C SER A 87 26.41 2.78 -15.52
N ILE A 88 26.78 1.76 -14.75
CA ILE A 88 26.88 1.86 -13.28
C ILE A 88 28.08 2.74 -12.95
N ILE A 89 27.91 3.67 -12.03
CA ILE A 89 29.00 4.50 -11.51
C ILE A 89 29.75 3.65 -10.49
N GLN A 90 31.05 3.46 -10.71
CA GLN A 90 31.86 2.58 -9.88
C GLN A 90 31.83 3.02 -8.41
N ASP A 91 31.73 2.04 -7.50
CA ASP A 91 31.70 2.25 -6.04
C ASP A 91 30.54 3.14 -5.54
N SER A 92 29.46 3.19 -6.32
CA SER A 92 28.25 3.95 -6.01
C SER A 92 27.01 3.10 -6.28
N ASP A 93 25.91 3.48 -5.63
CA ASP A 93 24.54 3.03 -5.90
C ASP A 93 23.88 3.82 -7.04
N MET A 94 24.66 4.60 -7.79
CA MET A 94 24.20 5.44 -8.89
C MET A 94 24.51 4.82 -10.25
N TYR A 95 23.65 5.12 -11.22
CA TYR A 95 23.87 4.81 -12.62
C TYR A 95 23.70 6.08 -13.47
N GLN A 96 24.26 6.06 -14.69
CA GLN A 96 24.08 7.09 -15.70
C GLN A 96 23.44 6.51 -16.95
N VAL A 97 22.37 7.14 -17.44
CA VAL A 97 21.74 6.86 -18.72
C VAL A 97 22.54 7.53 -19.84
N GLN A 98 22.89 6.75 -20.85
CA GLN A 98 23.38 7.25 -22.13
C GLN A 98 22.18 7.69 -22.96
N VAL A 99 22.01 9.00 -23.00
CA VAL A 99 20.91 9.64 -23.70
C VAL A 99 21.27 9.71 -25.19
N ASP A 100 20.65 8.85 -26.01
CA ASP A 100 20.78 8.93 -27.46
C ASP A 100 19.99 10.13 -28.04
N ARG A 101 19.96 10.31 -29.36
CA ARG A 101 19.23 11.43 -29.97
C ARG A 101 17.74 11.44 -29.61
N GLN A 102 17.09 10.28 -29.52
CA GLN A 102 15.64 10.20 -29.24
C GLN A 102 15.35 10.50 -27.78
N LEU A 103 16.12 9.90 -26.87
CA LEU A 103 16.05 10.17 -25.44
C LEU A 103 16.50 11.60 -25.11
N SER A 104 17.34 12.24 -25.93
CA SER A 104 17.81 13.61 -25.67
C SER A 104 16.71 14.64 -25.81
N ALA A 105 15.81 14.45 -26.77
CA ALA A 105 14.62 15.28 -26.88
C ALA A 105 13.73 15.10 -25.66
N LEU A 106 13.60 13.85 -25.18
CA LEU A 106 12.79 13.52 -24.02
C LEU A 106 13.38 14.05 -22.71
N ALA A 107 14.67 13.83 -22.46
CA ALA A 107 15.37 14.30 -21.28
C ALA A 107 15.35 15.83 -21.20
N LYS A 108 15.60 16.53 -22.33
CA LYS A 108 15.47 18.00 -22.41
C LYS A 108 14.04 18.48 -22.20
N TYR A 109 13.06 17.75 -22.72
CA TYR A 109 11.66 18.09 -22.55
C TYR A 109 11.23 17.96 -21.08
N ILE A 110 11.67 16.87 -20.45
CA ILE A 110 11.26 16.49 -19.11
C ILE A 110 12.08 17.25 -18.06
N ASP A 111 13.30 17.70 -18.36
CA ASP A 111 14.23 18.30 -17.37
C ASP A 111 14.62 17.30 -16.28
N ILE A 112 14.91 16.06 -16.72
CA ILE A 112 15.45 15.01 -15.85
C ILE A 112 16.96 14.94 -16.01
N GLU A 113 17.62 14.65 -14.90
CA GLU A 113 19.03 14.31 -14.94
C GLU A 113 19.19 12.94 -15.60
N ASN A 114 20.33 12.73 -16.24
CA ASN A 114 20.63 11.43 -16.83
C ASN A 114 21.26 10.47 -15.82
N VAL A 115 21.05 10.69 -14.51
CA VAL A 115 21.54 9.83 -13.44
C VAL A 115 20.39 9.35 -12.57
N GLY A 116 20.53 8.16 -11.98
CA GLY A 116 19.54 7.59 -11.08
C GLY A 116 20.18 6.64 -10.08
N GLN A 117 19.41 6.17 -9.10
CA GLN A 117 19.86 5.19 -8.12
C GLN A 117 19.47 3.77 -8.54
N HIS A 118 20.20 2.77 -8.06
CA HIS A 118 19.83 1.37 -8.21
C HIS A 118 19.89 0.61 -6.88
N ALA A 119 19.07 -0.42 -6.75
CA ALA A 119 19.19 -1.38 -5.66
C ALA A 119 20.55 -2.12 -5.74
N PRO A 120 21.04 -2.74 -4.65
CA PRO A 120 22.28 -3.50 -4.68
C PRO A 120 22.25 -4.59 -5.77
N ILE A 121 23.37 -4.79 -6.46
CA ILE A 121 23.50 -5.84 -7.48
C ILE A 121 23.39 -7.21 -6.82
N ALA A 122 22.48 -8.06 -7.32
CA ALA A 122 22.19 -9.38 -6.80
C ALA A 122 22.32 -10.46 -7.89
N PRO A 123 22.64 -11.73 -7.53
CA PRO A 123 22.65 -12.83 -8.48
C PRO A 123 21.26 -13.10 -9.09
N VAL A 124 21.22 -13.47 -10.36
CA VAL A 124 19.99 -13.97 -10.99
C VAL A 124 19.69 -15.37 -10.44
N THR A 125 18.56 -15.53 -9.74
CA THR A 125 18.14 -16.80 -9.12
C THR A 125 17.15 -17.61 -9.97
N LEU A 126 16.60 -17.01 -11.03
CA LEU A 126 15.61 -17.63 -11.89
C LEU A 126 16.22 -18.71 -12.79
N ASN A 127 15.50 -19.81 -12.98
CA ASN A 127 15.89 -20.86 -13.92
C ASN A 127 15.74 -20.42 -15.38
N ARG A 128 16.29 -21.19 -16.32
CA ARG A 128 16.30 -20.86 -17.76
C ARG A 128 14.91 -20.57 -18.33
N THR A 129 13.91 -21.40 -18.00
CA THR A 129 12.53 -21.24 -18.48
C THR A 129 11.89 -19.94 -17.98
N ALA A 130 12.03 -19.64 -16.68
CA ALA A 130 11.51 -18.40 -16.12
C ALA A 130 12.23 -17.16 -16.69
N ARG A 131 13.53 -17.27 -16.97
CA ARG A 131 14.31 -16.23 -17.64
C ARG A 131 13.84 -15.96 -19.06
N ASP A 132 13.57 -17.00 -19.85
CA ASP A 132 13.03 -16.87 -21.19
C ASP A 132 11.66 -16.16 -21.17
N ALA A 133 10.77 -16.56 -20.25
CA ALA A 133 9.47 -15.94 -20.07
C ALA A 133 9.54 -14.48 -19.62
N ALA A 134 10.59 -14.10 -18.88
CA ALA A 134 10.84 -12.74 -18.41
C ALA A 134 11.76 -11.91 -19.33
N HIS A 135 12.10 -12.44 -20.51
CA HIS A 135 13.05 -11.83 -21.44
C HIS A 135 14.40 -11.47 -20.80
N ILE A 136 14.88 -12.28 -19.85
CA ILE A 136 16.16 -12.10 -19.18
C ILE A 136 17.25 -12.75 -20.06
N PRO A 137 18.33 -12.02 -20.42
CA PRO A 137 19.44 -12.59 -21.20
C PRO A 137 19.99 -13.84 -20.51
N GLN A 138 20.19 -14.94 -21.23
CA GLN A 138 20.56 -16.26 -20.66
C GLN A 138 21.98 -16.32 -20.07
N ASP A 139 22.81 -15.37 -20.46
CA ASP A 139 24.16 -15.14 -19.98
C ASP A 139 24.24 -14.14 -18.81
N ALA A 140 23.10 -13.55 -18.41
CA ALA A 140 23.05 -12.74 -17.20
C ALA A 140 23.37 -13.60 -15.97
N THR A 141 24.21 -13.07 -15.11
CA THR A 141 24.61 -13.69 -13.84
C THR A 141 24.11 -12.87 -12.67
N HIS A 142 23.94 -11.57 -12.88
CA HIS A 142 23.54 -10.61 -11.87
C HIS A 142 22.53 -9.62 -12.46
N PHE A 143 21.80 -8.96 -11.58
CA PHE A 143 20.87 -7.90 -11.92
C PHE A 143 20.78 -6.87 -10.80
N CYS A 144 20.21 -5.71 -11.09
CA CYS A 144 19.71 -4.79 -10.07
C CYS A 144 18.41 -4.14 -10.56
N TRP A 145 17.62 -3.64 -9.63
CA TRP A 145 16.55 -2.71 -9.96
C TRP A 145 17.12 -1.30 -10.10
N ALA A 146 17.02 -0.70 -11.28
CA ALA A 146 17.33 0.70 -11.52
C ALA A 146 16.07 1.53 -11.29
N TYR A 147 16.09 2.40 -10.28
CA TYR A 147 15.00 3.34 -10.00
C TYR A 147 14.93 4.42 -11.08
N PRO A 148 13.80 5.15 -11.21
CA PRO A 148 13.70 6.30 -12.11
C PRO A 148 14.86 7.29 -11.95
N PRO A 149 15.30 7.95 -13.03
CA PRO A 149 16.30 9.00 -12.94
C PRO A 149 15.88 10.17 -12.03
N VAL A 150 16.86 10.84 -11.45
CA VAL A 150 16.67 12.06 -10.63
C VAL A 150 16.00 13.14 -11.48
N GLY A 151 15.11 13.93 -10.87
CA GLY A 151 14.30 14.93 -11.58
C GLY A 151 12.83 14.56 -11.70
N PHE A 152 12.53 13.25 -11.73
CA PHE A 152 11.19 12.80 -12.12
C PHE A 152 10.09 13.19 -11.12
N THR A 153 10.40 13.20 -9.83
CA THR A 153 9.43 13.57 -8.78
C THR A 153 9.14 15.07 -8.78
N GLN A 154 10.10 15.90 -9.23
CA GLN A 154 10.00 17.35 -9.30
C GLN A 154 9.25 17.85 -10.56
N LEU A 155 8.84 16.95 -11.45
CA LEU A 155 8.08 17.32 -12.64
C LEU A 155 6.77 18.01 -12.29
N SER A 156 6.43 19.03 -13.08
CA SER A 156 5.13 19.69 -12.97
C SER A 156 4.00 18.70 -13.27
N GLN A 157 2.83 18.92 -12.66
CA GLN A 157 1.66 18.05 -12.86
C GLN A 157 1.29 17.90 -14.36
N LYS A 158 1.47 18.97 -15.15
CA LYS A 158 1.27 18.92 -16.61
C LYS A 158 2.23 17.93 -17.28
N LYS A 159 3.53 17.98 -16.97
CA LYS A 159 4.53 17.04 -17.51
C LYS A 159 4.25 15.60 -17.06
N LYS A 160 3.84 15.40 -15.81
CA LYS A 160 3.43 14.07 -15.30
C LYS A 160 2.26 13.50 -16.10
N ALA A 161 1.21 14.29 -16.32
CA ALA A 161 0.06 13.85 -17.13
C ALA A 161 0.43 13.50 -18.59
N GLU A 162 1.36 14.24 -19.20
CA GLU A 162 1.87 13.92 -20.54
C GLU A 162 2.70 12.62 -20.56
N ILE A 163 3.48 12.36 -19.51
CA ILE A 163 4.19 11.10 -19.36
C ILE A 163 3.20 9.96 -19.15
N ASP A 164 2.18 10.15 -18.29
CA ASP A 164 1.12 9.16 -18.06
C ASP A 164 0.41 8.80 -19.38
N GLN A 165 0.15 9.78 -20.25
CA GLN A 165 -0.39 9.53 -21.59
C GLN A 165 0.55 8.69 -22.46
N LYS A 166 1.87 8.90 -22.36
CA LYS A 166 2.86 8.08 -23.09
C LYS A 166 3.08 6.72 -22.46
N LEU A 167 2.92 6.57 -21.14
CA LEU A 167 2.94 5.26 -20.48
C LEU A 167 1.80 4.38 -20.99
N ALA A 168 0.67 4.96 -21.40
CA ALA A 168 -0.41 4.24 -22.06
C ALA A 168 -0.04 3.69 -23.46
N SER A 169 1.11 4.07 -24.04
CA SER A 169 1.59 3.53 -25.30
C SER A 169 2.43 2.25 -25.17
N ASP A 170 2.65 1.77 -23.93
CA ASP A 170 3.46 0.57 -23.60
C ASP A 170 4.89 0.58 -24.19
N ASP A 171 5.44 1.78 -24.39
CA ASP A 171 6.83 1.98 -24.83
C ASP A 171 7.79 1.72 -23.65
N PRO A 172 8.65 0.69 -23.73
CA PRO A 172 9.50 0.27 -22.62
C PRO A 172 10.54 1.32 -22.22
N ASP A 173 10.95 2.22 -23.11
CA ASP A 173 11.92 3.27 -22.79
C ASP A 173 11.26 4.35 -21.92
N TYR A 174 10.02 4.73 -22.24
CA TYR A 174 9.24 5.65 -21.40
C TYR A 174 8.89 5.04 -20.06
N THR A 175 8.52 3.75 -20.05
CA THR A 175 8.19 3.09 -18.80
C THR A 175 9.40 2.92 -17.90
N PHE A 176 10.59 2.71 -18.47
CA PHE A 176 11.82 2.70 -17.68
C PHE A 176 12.08 4.05 -17.01
N LEU A 177 11.92 5.15 -17.74
CA LEU A 177 12.16 6.48 -17.18
C LEU A 177 11.16 6.85 -16.09
N ALA A 178 9.92 6.38 -16.18
CA ALA A 178 8.89 6.69 -15.19
C ALA A 178 8.88 5.77 -13.97
N LEU A 179 9.08 4.46 -14.20
CA LEU A 179 8.90 3.43 -13.18
C LEU A 179 10.23 2.80 -12.73
N GLY A 180 11.26 2.89 -13.55
CA GLY A 180 12.49 2.11 -13.40
C GLY A 180 12.44 0.79 -14.18
N GLY A 181 13.40 -0.07 -13.92
CA GLY A 181 13.48 -1.38 -14.55
C GLY A 181 14.61 -2.25 -14.04
N PHE A 182 14.72 -3.45 -14.59
CA PHE A 182 15.78 -4.39 -14.26
C PHE A 182 16.96 -4.24 -15.21
N ALA A 183 18.14 -3.95 -14.67
CA ALA A 183 19.40 -3.98 -15.40
C ALA A 183 20.07 -5.33 -15.20
N TYR A 184 20.48 -6.00 -16.28
CA TYR A 184 21.09 -7.33 -16.26
C TYR A 184 22.55 -7.28 -16.68
N PHE A 185 23.38 -8.03 -15.96
CA PHE A 185 24.83 -8.02 -16.12
C PHE A 185 25.39 -9.44 -16.23
N ARG A 186 26.46 -9.55 -17.02
CA ARG A 186 27.41 -10.65 -16.92
C ARG A 186 28.55 -10.22 -15.99
N PHE A 187 28.87 -11.04 -15.01
CA PHE A 187 30.07 -10.87 -14.20
C PHE A 187 31.17 -11.73 -14.81
N ASP A 188 32.14 -11.09 -15.46
CA ASP A 188 33.33 -11.72 -16.00
C ASP A 188 34.58 -10.89 -15.69
N ASN A 189 35.73 -11.54 -15.51
CA ASN A 189 37.01 -10.89 -15.21
C ASN A 189 36.95 -9.84 -14.08
N CYS A 190 36.19 -10.14 -13.01
CA CYS A 190 35.97 -9.24 -11.86
C CYS A 190 35.24 -7.92 -12.19
N THR A 191 34.53 -7.85 -13.32
CA THR A 191 33.78 -6.67 -13.76
C THR A 191 32.34 -7.03 -14.16
N PHE A 192 31.43 -6.07 -13.99
CA PHE A 192 30.05 -6.20 -14.46
C PHE A 192 29.92 -5.61 -15.86
N LYS A 193 29.65 -6.48 -16.85
CA LYS A 193 29.31 -6.07 -18.21
C LYS A 193 27.80 -6.00 -18.37
N LYS A 194 27.26 -4.82 -18.64
CA LYS A 194 25.83 -4.63 -18.98
C LYS A 194 25.47 -5.47 -20.20
N LEU A 195 24.38 -6.24 -20.07
CA LEU A 195 23.81 -7.02 -21.17
C LEU A 195 22.54 -6.35 -21.70
N GLN A 196 21.57 -6.09 -20.82
CA GLN A 196 20.24 -5.65 -21.22
C GLN A 196 19.60 -4.89 -20.07
N ILE A 197 18.66 -4.01 -20.40
CA ILE A 197 17.75 -3.37 -19.45
C ILE A 197 16.35 -3.77 -19.87
N ASN A 198 15.53 -4.18 -18.91
CA ASN A 198 14.11 -4.44 -19.13
C ASN A 198 13.28 -3.49 -18.28
N SER A 199 12.20 -2.97 -18.85
CA SER A 199 11.18 -2.23 -18.10
C SER A 199 9.96 -3.10 -17.81
N LEU A 200 9.19 -2.69 -16.79
CA LEU A 200 7.87 -3.23 -16.51
C LEU A 200 6.86 -2.55 -17.40
N VAL A 201 6.20 -3.27 -18.30
CA VAL A 201 5.09 -2.73 -19.09
C VAL A 201 3.77 -3.32 -18.60
N LYS A 202 2.68 -2.67 -18.96
CA LYS A 202 1.35 -3.24 -18.75
C LYS A 202 1.18 -4.49 -19.61
N ALA A 203 0.65 -5.57 -19.04
CA ALA A 203 0.35 -6.79 -19.76
C ALA A 203 -0.71 -7.62 -19.03
N ASP A 204 -1.41 -8.48 -19.76
CA ASP A 204 -2.37 -9.44 -19.18
C ASP A 204 -1.68 -10.67 -18.56
N SER A 205 -0.37 -10.82 -18.79
CA SER A 205 0.45 -11.91 -18.27
C SER A 205 1.89 -11.44 -18.05
N GLY A 206 2.65 -12.16 -17.22
CA GLY A 206 4.06 -11.87 -16.98
C GLY A 206 4.47 -12.03 -15.52
N LEU A 207 5.18 -11.02 -15.00
CA LEU A 207 5.62 -10.96 -13.62
C LEU A 207 4.42 -10.71 -12.70
N ASN A 208 4.14 -11.67 -11.84
CA ASN A 208 3.07 -11.61 -10.85
C ASN A 208 3.67 -11.41 -9.46
N PHE A 209 2.89 -10.81 -8.57
CA PHE A 209 3.30 -10.60 -7.19
C PHE A 209 2.29 -11.17 -6.20
N ASN A 210 2.79 -11.77 -5.14
CA ASN A 210 2.02 -12.18 -3.97
C ASN A 210 1.98 -11.04 -2.94
N GLY A 211 0.81 -10.78 -2.36
CA GLY A 211 0.61 -9.73 -1.37
C GLY A 211 -0.80 -9.12 -1.44
N PRO A 212 -1.04 -7.98 -0.76
CA PRO A 212 -0.10 -7.25 0.10
C PRO A 212 0.19 -8.00 1.41
N HIS A 213 1.46 -8.16 1.74
CA HIS A 213 1.88 -8.63 3.05
C HIS A 213 2.14 -7.42 3.98
N PRO A 214 1.76 -7.46 5.27
CA PRO A 214 2.08 -6.37 6.20
C PRO A 214 3.59 -6.15 6.31
N TRP A 215 4.04 -4.91 6.21
CA TRP A 215 5.45 -4.56 6.40
C TRP A 215 5.80 -4.47 7.89
N GLN A 216 6.98 -4.96 8.27
CA GLN A 216 7.50 -4.89 9.64
C GLN A 216 8.38 -3.65 9.78
N ALA A 217 7.90 -2.66 10.56
CA ALA A 217 8.50 -1.33 10.67
C ALA A 217 9.97 -1.32 11.12
N GLU A 218 10.32 -2.28 11.97
CA GLU A 218 11.67 -2.44 12.53
C GLU A 218 12.77 -2.67 11.48
N TYR A 219 12.41 -3.03 10.24
CA TYR A 219 13.36 -3.19 9.14
C TYR A 219 13.44 -1.96 8.23
N THR A 220 12.56 -0.97 8.40
CA THR A 220 12.55 0.27 7.59
C THR A 220 13.85 1.03 7.75
N GLU A 221 14.35 1.18 8.99
CA GLU A 221 15.56 1.96 9.27
C GLU A 221 16.79 1.38 8.58
N HIS A 222 16.88 0.05 8.46
CA HIS A 222 17.98 -0.62 7.76
C HIS A 222 18.02 -0.22 6.28
N LEU A 223 16.89 -0.35 5.57
CA LEU A 223 16.78 0.03 4.16
C LEU A 223 16.89 1.55 3.94
N PHE A 224 16.44 2.35 4.92
CA PHE A 224 16.55 3.80 4.87
C PHE A 224 18.01 4.27 5.02
N LYS A 225 18.78 3.68 5.94
CA LYS A 225 20.22 3.96 6.10
C LYS A 225 21.01 3.60 4.84
N GLU A 226 20.55 2.61 4.09
CA GLU A 226 21.11 2.24 2.79
C GLU A 226 20.66 3.16 1.64
N GLY A 227 19.84 4.18 1.91
CA GLY A 227 19.37 5.12 0.88
C GLY A 227 18.40 4.50 -0.15
N ARG A 228 17.78 3.36 0.17
CA ARG A 228 17.06 2.56 -0.83
C ARG A 228 15.63 2.99 -1.10
N PHE A 229 15.00 3.70 -0.17
CA PHE A 229 13.64 4.19 -0.35
C PHE A 229 13.62 5.38 -1.30
N GLN A 230 12.87 5.23 -2.38
CA GLN A 230 12.63 6.26 -3.39
C GLN A 230 11.23 6.83 -3.24
N ASP A 231 11.07 8.09 -3.60
CA ASP A 231 9.77 8.72 -3.77
C ASP A 231 8.97 8.03 -4.88
N VAL A 232 7.68 7.80 -4.64
CA VAL A 232 6.77 7.28 -5.64
C VAL A 232 6.51 8.33 -6.72
N THR A 233 6.66 7.93 -7.98
CA THR A 233 6.42 8.78 -9.16
C THR A 233 5.05 8.56 -9.80
N ILE A 234 4.41 7.42 -9.51
CA ILE A 234 3.17 6.96 -10.13
C ILE A 234 1.97 7.67 -9.50
N SER A 235 1.20 8.40 -10.31
CA SER A 235 0.03 9.17 -9.89
C SER A 235 -0.97 8.31 -9.10
N GLU A 236 -1.27 7.10 -9.54
CA GLU A 236 -2.23 6.20 -8.88
C GLU A 236 -1.76 5.76 -7.50
N LEU A 237 -0.46 5.50 -7.32
CA LEU A 237 0.09 5.14 -6.01
C LEU A 237 0.12 6.36 -5.06
N LEU A 238 0.40 7.55 -5.60
CA LEU A 238 0.32 8.81 -4.85
C LEU A 238 -1.11 9.11 -4.39
N GLU A 239 -2.11 8.84 -5.23
CA GLU A 239 -3.54 8.98 -4.89
C GLU A 239 -3.97 8.02 -3.77
N LEU A 240 -3.36 6.82 -3.68
CA LEU A 240 -3.54 5.93 -2.54
C LEU A 240 -2.87 6.48 -1.26
N GLY A 241 -2.00 7.47 -1.38
CA GLY A 241 -1.24 8.04 -0.27
C GLY A 241 0.09 7.34 0.01
N ILE A 242 0.54 6.47 -0.90
CA ILE A 242 1.87 5.88 -0.85
C ILE A 242 2.87 6.97 -1.22
N LYS A 243 3.93 7.09 -0.44
CA LYS A 243 4.95 8.12 -0.63
C LYS A 243 6.28 7.53 -1.07
N TYR A 244 6.62 6.34 -0.57
CA TYR A 244 7.92 5.74 -0.81
C TYR A 244 7.81 4.28 -1.25
N TYR A 245 8.80 3.82 -1.99
CA TYR A 245 8.94 2.42 -2.33
C TYR A 245 10.42 2.03 -2.43
N CYS A 246 10.70 0.74 -2.29
CA CYS A 246 12.03 0.19 -2.58
C CYS A 246 11.92 -1.25 -3.08
N PHE A 247 12.94 -1.70 -3.81
CA PHE A 247 13.07 -3.09 -4.20
C PHE A 247 13.92 -3.86 -3.18
N ILE A 248 13.44 -5.02 -2.75
CA ILE A 248 14.16 -5.99 -1.91
C ILE A 248 14.71 -7.10 -2.82
N ASN A 249 15.98 -7.43 -2.64
CA ASN A 249 16.65 -8.46 -3.42
C ASN A 249 16.20 -9.89 -3.03
N PRO A 250 16.35 -10.86 -3.93
CA PRO A 250 16.10 -12.27 -3.62
C PRO A 250 16.89 -12.73 -2.40
N ARG A 251 16.18 -13.29 -1.41
CA ARG A 251 16.73 -13.84 -0.16
C ARG A 251 17.56 -12.86 0.65
N GLU A 252 17.27 -11.57 0.48
CA GLU A 252 17.91 -10.49 1.22
C GLU A 252 17.64 -10.63 2.72
N LYS A 253 18.71 -10.49 3.53
CA LYS A 253 18.66 -10.59 4.98
C LYS A 253 18.57 -9.20 5.57
N LEU A 254 17.38 -8.82 6.01
CA LEU A 254 17.16 -7.55 6.67
C LEU A 254 17.44 -7.67 8.17
N LYS A 255 18.17 -6.71 8.71
CA LYS A 255 18.43 -6.59 10.15
C LYS A 255 17.43 -5.62 10.75
N SER A 256 16.76 -6.05 11.83
CA SER A 256 15.91 -5.16 12.60
C SER A 256 16.76 -4.09 13.30
N SER A 257 16.20 -2.90 13.48
CA SER A 257 16.86 -1.80 14.21
C SER A 257 16.90 -2.01 15.72
N GLN A 258 16.15 -3.00 16.23
CA GLN A 258 16.17 -3.35 17.65
C GLN A 258 17.47 -4.08 18.01
N PRO A 259 18.04 -3.87 19.22
CA PRO A 259 19.30 -4.49 19.63
C PRO A 259 19.34 -6.02 19.53
N ASP A 260 18.21 -6.67 19.83
CA ASP A 260 18.02 -8.12 19.75
C ASP A 260 17.14 -8.52 18.55
N GLY A 261 17.07 -7.64 17.56
CA GLY A 261 16.22 -7.79 16.39
C GLY A 261 16.56 -9.04 15.58
N ALA A 262 15.53 -9.83 15.25
CA ALA A 262 15.70 -11.00 14.41
C ALA A 262 16.17 -10.61 13.00
N ILE A 263 16.88 -11.52 12.34
CA ILE A 263 17.14 -11.42 10.89
C ILE A 263 15.89 -11.91 10.17
N TRP A 264 15.39 -11.11 9.23
CA TRP A 264 14.23 -11.45 8.42
C TRP A 264 14.59 -11.56 6.94
N ILE A 265 14.03 -12.57 6.28
CA ILE A 265 14.12 -12.77 4.84
C ILE A 265 12.71 -12.65 4.27
N PRO A 266 12.31 -11.47 3.77
CA PRO A 266 10.91 -11.22 3.41
C PRO A 266 10.53 -11.83 2.05
N ALA A 267 11.48 -12.07 1.15
CA ALA A 267 11.18 -12.47 -0.21
C ALA A 267 12.22 -13.45 -0.79
N ASP A 268 11.75 -14.59 -1.32
CA ASP A 268 12.63 -15.57 -1.97
C ASP A 268 13.14 -15.10 -3.34
N ASN A 269 12.29 -14.42 -4.12
CA ASN A 269 12.58 -13.96 -5.48
C ASN A 269 12.65 -12.42 -5.59
N GLY A 270 12.75 -11.74 -4.45
CA GLY A 270 12.69 -10.28 -4.37
C GLY A 270 11.25 -9.75 -4.34
N GLY A 271 11.12 -8.44 -4.18
CA GLY A 271 9.81 -7.81 -4.00
C GLY A 271 9.89 -6.29 -3.87
N PHE A 272 8.73 -5.64 -3.81
CA PHE A 272 8.61 -4.20 -3.58
C PHE A 272 7.97 -3.91 -2.23
N VAL A 273 8.56 -2.99 -1.48
CA VAL A 273 7.96 -2.40 -0.28
C VAL A 273 7.32 -1.07 -0.67
N TYR A 274 6.17 -0.76 -0.09
CA TYR A 274 5.48 0.51 -0.24
C TYR A 274 5.16 1.09 1.13
N LEU A 275 5.56 2.34 1.35
CA LEU A 275 5.35 3.06 2.60
C LEU A 275 4.43 4.26 2.40
N TYR A 276 3.46 4.41 3.28
CA TYR A 276 2.50 5.53 3.31
C TYR A 276 3.05 6.72 4.10
N ASP A 277 3.97 6.48 5.04
CA ASP A 277 4.69 7.52 5.74
C ASP A 277 6.11 7.11 6.13
N MET A 278 6.96 8.10 6.39
CA MET A 278 8.37 7.89 6.80
C MET A 278 8.69 8.52 8.16
N LYS A 279 7.71 9.12 8.83
CA LYS A 279 7.91 9.86 10.09
C LYS A 279 8.11 8.96 11.32
N GLY A 280 8.81 7.83 11.15
CA GLY A 280 9.20 6.92 12.23
C GLY A 280 8.07 6.12 12.88
N MET A 281 6.83 6.29 12.43
CA MET A 281 5.68 5.52 12.87
C MET A 281 5.22 4.63 11.71
N PRO A 282 5.23 3.30 11.85
CA PRO A 282 4.66 2.43 10.83
C PRO A 282 3.22 2.82 10.53
N HIS A 283 2.91 2.94 9.24
CA HIS A 283 1.53 3.05 8.82
C HIS A 283 0.91 1.65 8.79
N ILE A 284 -0.35 1.52 9.20
CA ILE A 284 -1.09 0.24 9.16
C ILE A 284 -1.28 -0.32 7.73
N TYR A 285 -0.93 0.45 6.71
CA TYR A 285 -1.03 0.08 5.29
C TYR A 285 0.33 -0.09 4.64
N ASP A 286 1.42 0.12 5.38
CA ASP A 286 2.75 -0.24 4.90
C ASP A 286 2.77 -1.72 4.57
N CYS A 287 3.17 -2.03 3.35
CA CYS A 287 3.05 -3.37 2.82
C CYS A 287 4.18 -3.69 1.86
N TYR A 288 4.32 -4.97 1.57
CA TYR A 288 5.23 -5.44 0.53
C TYR A 288 4.59 -6.53 -0.32
N PHE A 289 5.11 -6.65 -1.53
CA PHE A 289 4.69 -7.59 -2.55
C PHE A 289 5.91 -8.40 -2.99
N THR A 290 5.81 -9.73 -2.97
CA THR A 290 6.91 -10.62 -3.37
C THR A 290 6.70 -11.14 -4.77
N VAL A 291 7.77 -11.32 -5.55
CA VAL A 291 7.67 -11.93 -6.88
C VAL A 291 7.15 -13.36 -6.74
N ALA A 292 5.99 -13.63 -7.35
CA ALA A 292 5.32 -14.92 -7.27
C ALA A 292 6.13 -16.00 -8.01
N HIS A 293 6.22 -17.19 -7.41
CA HIS A 293 6.67 -18.36 -8.16
C HIS A 293 5.68 -18.62 -9.29
N GLN A 294 6.18 -18.72 -10.52
CA GLN A 294 5.41 -19.23 -11.66
C GLN A 294 5.12 -20.72 -11.40
N SER A 295 4.15 -20.97 -10.53
CA SER A 295 3.56 -22.27 -10.32
C SER A 295 2.75 -22.53 -11.59
N SER A 296 3.36 -23.24 -12.54
CA SER A 296 2.67 -23.77 -13.70
C SER A 296 1.30 -24.31 -13.26
N THR A 297 0.23 -23.77 -13.85
CA THR A 297 -1.21 -24.07 -13.64
C THR A 297 -1.96 -23.23 -12.60
N ALA A 298 -2.63 -22.13 -13.02
CA ALA A 298 -4.05 -21.88 -12.72
C ALA A 298 -4.60 -20.57 -13.34
N SER A 299 -5.83 -20.70 -13.85
CA SER A 299 -6.87 -19.77 -14.32
C SER A 299 -6.65 -18.26 -14.32
N ILE A 300 -6.75 -17.70 -15.52
CA ILE A 300 -6.95 -16.27 -15.80
C ILE A 300 -8.34 -15.86 -15.32
N THR A 301 -8.44 -15.26 -14.13
CA THR A 301 -9.55 -14.33 -13.85
C THR A 301 -9.16 -12.98 -14.45
N THR A 302 -9.90 -12.54 -15.47
CA THR A 302 -9.81 -11.20 -16.07
C THR A 302 -10.17 -10.16 -15.01
N GLY A 303 -9.18 -9.73 -14.22
CA GLY A 303 -9.29 -8.65 -13.25
C GLY A 303 -8.99 -7.32 -13.91
N VAL A 304 -9.84 -6.33 -13.65
CA VAL A 304 -9.59 -4.92 -13.99
C VAL A 304 -8.36 -4.41 -13.24
N MET A 305 -7.54 -3.61 -13.93
CA MET A 305 -6.16 -3.25 -13.60
C MET A 305 -5.93 -2.53 -12.27
N PRO A 306 -4.78 -2.75 -11.60
CA PRO A 306 -4.38 -1.97 -10.42
C PRO A 306 -3.82 -0.56 -10.73
N PHE A 307 -3.40 -0.26 -11.97
CA PHE A 307 -2.91 1.10 -12.36
C PHE A 307 -3.93 1.92 -13.15
N SER A 308 -5.13 1.40 -13.38
CA SER A 308 -6.25 2.28 -13.70
C SER A 308 -7.15 2.26 -12.49
N LEU A 309 -7.00 3.25 -11.61
CA LEU A 309 -8.16 3.64 -10.82
C LEU A 309 -9.25 3.94 -11.85
N ILE A 310 -10.27 3.09 -11.93
CA ILE A 310 -11.57 3.52 -12.42
C ILE A 310 -11.98 4.58 -11.40
N THR A 311 -11.52 5.81 -11.62
CA THR A 311 -12.27 6.97 -11.19
C THR A 311 -13.59 6.75 -11.89
N LYS A 312 -14.64 6.45 -11.11
CA LYS A 312 -16.01 6.64 -11.59
C LYS A 312 -16.08 8.13 -11.90
N LYS A 313 -15.65 8.52 -13.11
CA LYS A 313 -15.89 9.86 -13.62
C LYS A 313 -17.38 10.01 -13.49
N HIS A 314 -17.75 10.96 -12.63
CA HIS A 314 -19.07 11.53 -12.56
C HIS A 314 -19.46 11.82 -14.02
N GLN A 315 -20.29 10.96 -14.61
CA GLN A 315 -21.00 11.28 -15.84
C GLN A 315 -22.01 12.34 -15.43
N SER A 316 -21.54 13.58 -15.29
CA SER A 316 -22.41 14.74 -15.37
C SER A 316 -22.86 14.80 -16.83
N THR A 317 -24.03 14.23 -17.04
CA THR A 317 -24.84 14.36 -18.24
C THR A 317 -24.92 15.85 -18.63
N LEU A 318 -24.12 16.28 -19.60
CA LEU A 318 -24.41 17.48 -20.38
C LEU A 318 -25.60 17.15 -21.29
N ARG A 319 -26.79 17.14 -20.68
CA ARG A 319 -28.05 17.22 -21.42
C ARG A 319 -28.20 18.66 -21.90
N GLN A 320 -28.03 18.85 -23.20
CA GLN A 320 -28.58 20.01 -23.88
C GLN A 320 -30.11 20.02 -23.67
N ARG A 321 -30.64 21.13 -23.17
CA ARG A 321 -32.09 21.40 -23.09
C ARG A 321 -32.62 21.72 -24.48
N PRO A 322 -33.76 21.13 -24.89
CA PRO A 322 -34.77 21.84 -25.64
C PRO A 322 -35.89 22.28 -24.69
N SER A 323 -36.37 23.50 -24.93
CA SER A 323 -37.55 24.10 -24.34
C SER A 323 -38.83 23.41 -24.79
N SER A 324 -39.72 23.06 -23.86
CA SER A 324 -41.14 23.52 -23.81
C SER A 324 -41.97 22.65 -22.88
N GLU A 325 -42.86 23.34 -22.16
CA GLU A 325 -44.03 22.95 -21.37
C GLU A 325 -44.71 21.63 -21.77
N ASP A 326 -45.13 20.79 -20.81
CA ASP A 326 -46.53 20.75 -20.33
C ASP A 326 -46.74 19.70 -19.21
N ASP A 327 -47.86 19.86 -18.52
CA ASP A 327 -48.28 19.39 -17.20
C ASP A 327 -48.53 17.88 -16.96
N SER A 328 -48.51 17.56 -15.66
CA SER A 328 -49.40 16.66 -14.91
C SER A 328 -48.96 15.24 -14.49
N ARG A 329 -49.41 14.94 -13.26
CA ARG A 329 -49.57 13.65 -12.54
C ARG A 329 -48.47 13.20 -11.57
N THR A 330 -48.72 13.61 -10.33
CA THR A 330 -48.66 12.85 -9.07
C THR A 330 -48.69 11.33 -9.22
N GLU A 331 -47.69 10.65 -8.65
CA GLU A 331 -47.92 9.47 -7.82
C GLU A 331 -46.77 9.24 -6.82
N SER A 332 -47.21 8.73 -5.67
CA SER A 332 -46.50 8.38 -4.45
C SER A 332 -45.21 7.58 -4.64
N LEU A 333 -44.18 7.85 -3.83
CA LEU A 333 -43.34 6.82 -3.21
C LEU A 333 -42.49 7.42 -2.09
N LEU A 334 -42.84 7.07 -0.86
CA LEU A 334 -41.95 7.14 0.30
C LEU A 334 -40.74 6.24 0.03
N SER A 335 -39.57 6.83 -0.18
CA SER A 335 -38.29 6.14 0.03
C SER A 335 -37.45 7.02 0.97
N VAL A 336 -37.69 6.83 2.27
CA VAL A 336 -36.76 7.24 3.32
C VAL A 336 -35.44 6.54 3.02
N SER A 337 -34.40 7.32 2.75
CA SER A 337 -33.04 6.83 2.62
C SER A 337 -32.61 6.24 3.96
N HIS A 338 -32.55 4.91 4.05
CA HIS A 338 -31.73 4.28 5.08
C HIS A 338 -30.29 4.66 4.81
N GLU A 339 -29.77 5.62 5.59
CA GLU A 339 -28.34 5.76 5.80
C GLU A 339 -27.79 4.37 6.14
N THR A 340 -26.90 3.87 5.29
CA THR A 340 -26.15 2.65 5.55
C THR A 340 -25.27 2.91 6.76
N THR A 341 -25.79 2.63 7.95
CA THR A 341 -24.96 2.45 9.14
C THR A 341 -24.07 1.26 8.82
N ASP A 342 -22.79 1.49 8.54
CA ASP A 342 -21.83 0.41 8.32
C ASP A 342 -21.90 -0.54 9.53
N GLN A 343 -22.50 -1.71 9.30
CA GLN A 343 -22.67 -2.71 10.34
C GLN A 343 -21.32 -3.41 10.52
N PHE A 344 -20.54 -2.95 11.49
CA PHE A 344 -19.30 -3.63 11.88
C PHE A 344 -19.60 -4.98 12.54
N ASN A 345 -18.92 -6.05 12.13
CA ASN A 345 -18.99 -7.34 12.80
C ASN A 345 -18.08 -7.37 14.04
N CYS A 346 -18.53 -8.07 15.08
CA CYS A 346 -17.81 -8.28 16.33
C CYS A 346 -16.45 -8.92 16.07
N SER A 347 -15.38 -8.34 16.59
CA SER A 347 -14.00 -8.86 16.41
C SER A 347 -13.75 -10.20 17.09
N ILE A 348 -14.66 -10.67 17.95
CA ILE A 348 -14.54 -11.97 18.63
C ILE A 348 -15.25 -13.06 17.83
N CYS A 349 -16.57 -12.93 17.61
CA CYS A 349 -17.32 -13.97 16.89
C CYS A 349 -17.33 -13.80 15.37
N LEU A 350 -16.98 -12.62 14.85
CA LEU A 350 -17.02 -12.23 13.43
C LEU A 350 -18.40 -12.35 12.75
N VAL A 351 -19.45 -12.71 13.50
CA VAL A 351 -20.78 -13.00 12.97
C VAL A 351 -21.80 -11.90 13.31
N ARG A 352 -21.79 -11.42 14.55
CA ARG A 352 -22.81 -10.49 15.06
C ARG A 352 -22.33 -9.05 15.01
N THR A 353 -23.23 -8.09 14.78
CA THR A 353 -22.88 -6.67 14.76
C THR A 353 -22.34 -6.19 16.11
N VAL A 354 -21.34 -5.32 16.08
CA VAL A 354 -20.80 -4.65 17.26
C VAL A 354 -21.89 -3.80 17.92
N ARG A 355 -22.07 -3.96 19.23
CA ARG A 355 -23.08 -3.23 20.02
C ARG A 355 -22.61 -2.77 21.40
N CYS A 356 -21.34 -3.01 21.75
CA CYS A 356 -20.82 -2.75 23.09
C CYS A 356 -19.65 -1.77 23.05
N ILE A 357 -19.64 -0.83 24.00
CA ILE A 357 -18.53 0.10 24.25
C ILE A 357 -17.93 -0.21 25.62
N PHE A 358 -16.61 -0.41 25.67
CA PHE A 358 -15.87 -0.63 26.92
C PHE A 358 -15.40 0.71 27.51
N ILE A 359 -15.74 1.01 28.76
CA ILE A 359 -15.24 2.19 29.50
C ILE A 359 -14.13 1.73 30.47
N PRO A 360 -13.00 2.47 30.62
CA PRO A 360 -12.77 3.84 30.17
C PRO A 360 -12.18 4.01 28.76
N CYS A 361 -11.76 2.94 28.10
CA CYS A 361 -11.01 3.04 26.83
C CYS A 361 -11.86 3.42 25.61
N LYS A 362 -13.18 3.38 25.72
CA LYS A 362 -14.19 3.72 24.71
C LYS A 362 -14.15 2.86 23.44
N HIS A 363 -13.59 1.65 23.52
CA HIS A 363 -13.48 0.75 22.39
C HIS A 363 -14.81 0.08 22.05
N MET A 364 -15.17 0.09 20.78
CA MET A 364 -16.40 -0.52 20.25
C MET A 364 -16.05 -1.67 19.30
N CYS A 365 -15.86 -2.88 19.83
CA CYS A 365 -15.35 -4.02 19.05
C CYS A 365 -16.09 -5.35 19.26
N THR A 366 -17.06 -5.42 20.17
CA THR A 366 -17.78 -6.68 20.46
C THR A 366 -19.30 -6.54 20.33
N CYS A 367 -19.96 -7.66 20.02
CA CYS A 367 -21.39 -7.82 20.24
C CYS A 367 -21.68 -8.09 21.72
N ALA A 368 -22.96 -8.01 22.12
CA ALA A 368 -23.41 -8.18 23.50
C ALA A 368 -22.96 -9.51 24.12
N GLU A 369 -23.26 -10.66 23.51
CA GLU A 369 -22.91 -11.95 24.14
C GLU A 369 -21.39 -12.16 24.21
N CYS A 370 -20.59 -11.65 23.26
CA CYS A 370 -19.13 -11.76 23.35
C CYS A 370 -18.54 -10.82 24.42
N ALA A 371 -19.19 -9.69 24.72
CA ALA A 371 -18.77 -8.81 25.80
C ALA A 371 -18.91 -9.48 27.18
N GLU A 372 -19.95 -10.32 27.38
CA GLU A 372 -20.13 -11.09 28.60
C GLU A 372 -19.00 -12.11 28.82
N SER A 373 -18.56 -12.80 27.76
CA SER A 373 -17.42 -13.72 27.86
C SER A 373 -16.11 -13.01 28.19
N VAL A 374 -15.93 -11.76 27.73
CA VAL A 374 -14.77 -10.93 28.12
C VAL A 374 -14.86 -10.53 29.58
N LYS A 375 -16.06 -10.25 30.10
CA LYS A 375 -16.29 -9.92 31.52
C LYS A 375 -15.90 -11.06 32.44
N GLU A 376 -16.34 -12.29 32.18
CA GLU A 376 -16.03 -13.46 33.03
C GLU A 376 -14.52 -13.65 33.19
N LYS A 377 -13.76 -13.46 32.10
CA LYS A 377 -12.30 -13.56 32.09
C LYS A 377 -11.57 -12.40 32.77
N LEU A 378 -12.21 -11.24 32.92
CA LEU A 378 -11.64 -10.11 33.66
C LEU A 378 -11.86 -10.24 35.18
N HIS A 379 -12.72 -11.17 35.61
CA HIS A 379 -13.00 -11.45 37.02
C HIS A 379 -12.28 -12.69 37.56
N SER A 380 -11.85 -13.59 36.68
CA SER A 380 -10.89 -14.66 36.99
C SER A 380 -9.46 -14.11 37.01
#